data_AF-A0A0F2NTA1-F1
#
_entry.id   AF-A0A0F2NTA1-F1
#
_cell.length_a   1.000
_cell.length_b   1.000
_cell.length_c   1.000
_cell.angle_alpha   90.00
_cell.angle_beta   90.00
_cell.angle_gamma   90.00
#
_symmetry.space_group_name_H-M   'P 1'
#
loop_
_entity.id
_entity.type
_entity.pdbx_description
1 polymer ?
#
loop_
_entity_poly.entity_id
_entity_poly.type
_entity_poly.pdbx_seq_one_letter_code
_entity_poly.pdbx_strand_id
1 'polypeptide(L)'
;MPSKSEVAKNVFISADIHATKNYLEEQSQIKSLFNFSDFETNFEYDVNDVENGVEVTFNLQLDYGFNPIIKFFGLFSCDNWIELIDAELIRIKTEIEELPKIHKVNVQIKTIDKPIWFLSIRDTVAQKDMNNIHGKSYEKINNYIDSANLEKTMSPITIYHSWSDTIVDIEIGIPITKETVVFEDKIKLNNIDVGTYVTATHYGAYDRLPETYFGINEWMRKNKVIVIGAPWEMYVTDPAKETNPQKWETTISFPIEKIREQE
;
A
#
# COMPACT_ATOMS: atom_id res chain seq x y z
N MET A 1 9.99 -21.28 45.78
CA MET A 1 9.96 -21.01 44.33
C MET A 1 9.02 -19.84 44.09
N PRO A 2 9.42 -18.86 43.26
CA PRO A 2 8.58 -17.70 42.97
C PRO A 2 7.28 -18.16 42.31
N SER A 3 6.17 -17.47 42.61
CA SER A 3 4.88 -17.70 41.97
C SER A 3 4.76 -17.04 40.60
N LYS A 4 5.70 -16.14 40.28
CA LYS A 4 5.73 -15.39 39.04
C LYS A 4 7.12 -15.40 38.42
N SER A 5 7.17 -15.31 37.09
CA SER A 5 8.38 -15.05 36.34
C SER A 5 8.12 -13.99 35.28
N GLU A 6 9.16 -13.22 34.99
CA GLU A 6 9.14 -12.19 33.97
C GLU A 6 10.32 -12.43 33.04
N VAL A 7 10.07 -12.33 31.74
CA VAL A 7 11.08 -12.42 30.69
C VAL A 7 10.93 -11.21 29.80
N ALA A 8 12.01 -10.45 29.64
CA ALA A 8 12.07 -9.32 28.72
C ALA A 8 13.15 -9.59 27.67
N LYS A 9 12.81 -9.42 26.40
CA LYS A 9 13.72 -9.61 25.27
C LYS A 9 13.59 -8.45 24.28
N ASN A 10 14.73 -7.94 23.83
CA ASN A 10 14.81 -6.79 22.94
C ASN A 10 15.25 -7.22 21.55
N VAL A 11 14.70 -6.55 20.54
CA VAL A 11 15.15 -6.66 19.15
C VAL A 11 15.15 -5.27 18.51
N PHE A 12 16.22 -4.98 17.76
CA PHE A 12 16.29 -3.79 16.93
C PHE A 12 15.75 -4.10 15.53
N ILE A 13 14.89 -3.24 15.01
CA ILE A 13 14.23 -3.39 13.71
C ILE A 13 14.47 -2.14 12.87
N SER A 14 15.04 -2.30 11.68
CA SER A 14 15.30 -1.22 10.72
C SER A 14 14.04 -0.88 9.91
N ALA A 15 13.05 -0.30 10.59
CA ALA A 15 11.77 0.11 10.02
C ALA A 15 11.24 1.39 10.68
N ASP A 16 10.11 1.93 10.19
CA ASP A 16 9.41 3.05 10.82
C ASP A 16 8.54 2.58 11.98
N ILE A 17 8.45 3.38 13.05
CA ILE A 17 7.67 3.05 14.25
C ILE A 17 6.19 2.76 13.99
N HIS A 18 5.55 3.40 13.01
CA HIS A 18 4.14 3.14 12.69
C HIS A 18 3.97 1.79 12.02
N ALA A 19 4.86 1.45 11.08
CA ALA A 19 4.83 0.14 10.42
C ALA A 19 5.04 -0.98 11.43
N THR A 20 6.01 -0.82 12.33
CA THR A 20 6.29 -1.75 13.41
C THR A 20 5.09 -1.93 14.34
N LYS A 21 4.47 -0.83 14.80
CA LYS A 21 3.29 -0.90 15.69
C LYS A 21 2.10 -1.58 15.03
N ASN A 22 1.74 -1.18 13.81
CA ASN A 22 0.63 -1.79 13.08
C ASN A 22 0.85 -3.30 12.89
N TYR A 23 2.07 -3.70 12.50
CA TYR A 23 2.40 -5.10 12.32
C TYR A 23 2.21 -5.91 13.62
N LEU A 24 2.72 -5.40 14.74
CA LEU A 24 2.62 -6.06 16.04
C LEU A 24 1.18 -6.18 16.55
N GLU A 25 0.30 -5.20 16.26
CA GLU A 25 -1.12 -5.26 16.62
C GLU A 25 -1.89 -6.38 15.90
N GLU A 26 -1.48 -6.71 14.66
CA GLU A 26 -2.11 -7.75 13.83
C GLU A 26 -1.66 -9.18 14.18
N GLN A 27 -0.60 -9.35 14.98
CA GLN A 27 -0.04 -10.67 15.33
C GLN A 27 -0.88 -11.44 16.36
N SER A 28 -1.95 -12.07 15.87
CA SER A 28 -2.75 -13.01 16.66
C SER A 28 -2.03 -14.33 16.99
N GLN A 29 -1.01 -14.72 16.21
CA GLN A 29 -0.29 -15.98 16.38
C GLN A 29 0.50 -16.05 17.69
N ILE A 30 1.00 -14.91 18.17
CA ILE A 30 1.80 -14.84 19.40
C ILE A 30 0.97 -15.14 20.63
N LYS A 31 -0.30 -14.68 20.65
CA LYS A 31 -1.25 -15.08 21.68
C LYS A 31 -1.41 -16.59 21.77
N SER A 32 -1.37 -17.29 20.63
CA SER A 32 -1.49 -18.75 20.62
C SER A 32 -0.23 -19.47 21.09
N LEU A 33 0.97 -18.94 20.82
CA LEU A 33 2.26 -19.52 21.20
C LEU A 33 2.46 -19.55 22.72
N PHE A 34 1.93 -18.55 23.42
CA PHE A 34 2.07 -18.42 24.88
C PHE A 34 0.78 -18.73 25.65
N ASN A 35 -0.23 -19.35 25.02
CA ASN A 35 -1.46 -19.73 25.70
C ASN A 35 -1.33 -21.10 26.37
N PHE A 36 -0.99 -21.12 27.67
CA PHE A 36 -0.88 -22.35 28.44
C PHE A 36 -2.17 -22.59 29.26
N SER A 37 -2.63 -23.84 29.31
CA SER A 37 -3.84 -24.20 30.09
C SER A 37 -3.65 -24.15 31.60
N ASP A 38 -2.40 -24.26 32.05
CA ASP A 38 -2.07 -24.60 33.44
C ASP A 38 -1.69 -23.37 34.27
N PHE A 39 -1.41 -22.23 33.64
CA PHE A 39 -1.02 -20.97 34.29
C PHE A 39 -1.34 -19.75 33.43
N GLU A 40 -1.47 -18.59 34.07
CA GLU A 40 -1.80 -17.35 33.36
C GLU A 40 -0.57 -16.74 32.71
N THR A 41 -0.77 -16.19 31.51
CA THR A 41 0.26 -15.55 30.70
C THR A 41 -0.22 -14.21 30.18
N ASN A 42 0.58 -13.18 30.41
CA ASN A 42 0.38 -11.86 29.83
C ASN A 42 1.63 -11.47 29.07
N PHE A 43 1.46 -10.84 27.92
CA PHE A 43 2.59 -10.26 27.21
C PHE A 43 2.22 -8.90 26.62
N GLU A 44 3.25 -8.09 26.40
CA GLU A 44 3.14 -6.78 25.77
C GLU A 44 4.40 -6.45 24.97
N TYR A 45 4.25 -5.51 24.03
CA TYR A 45 5.35 -4.93 23.28
C TYR A 45 5.52 -3.48 23.68
N ASP A 46 6.72 -3.14 24.15
CA ASP A 46 7.16 -1.76 24.23
C ASP A 46 7.93 -1.41 22.96
N VAL A 47 7.55 -0.31 22.31
CA VAL A 47 8.09 0.08 21.01
C VAL A 47 8.63 1.50 21.10
N ASN A 48 9.95 1.64 21.00
CA ASN A 48 10.66 2.90 21.16
C ASN A 48 11.33 3.31 19.85
N ASP A 49 11.11 4.56 19.44
CA ASP A 49 11.74 5.15 18.27
C ASP A 49 13.19 5.52 18.60
N VAL A 50 14.15 5.07 17.80
CA VAL A 50 15.59 5.26 18.02
C VAL A 50 16.30 5.68 16.73
N GLU A 51 17.56 6.08 16.83
CA GLU A 51 18.33 6.47 15.65
C GLU A 51 18.46 5.27 14.68
N ASN A 52 17.97 5.43 13.45
CA ASN A 52 17.98 4.45 12.36
C ASN A 52 17.00 3.25 12.49
N GLY A 53 16.01 3.31 13.37
CA GLY A 53 14.99 2.27 13.44
C GLY A 53 14.19 2.28 14.74
N VAL A 54 13.76 1.11 15.17
CA VAL A 54 12.88 0.92 16.32
C VAL A 54 13.46 -0.15 17.22
N GLU A 55 13.50 0.12 18.51
CA GLU A 55 13.77 -0.89 19.54
C GLU A 55 12.44 -1.45 20.04
N VAL A 56 12.25 -2.75 19.88
CA VAL A 56 11.07 -3.48 20.35
C VAL A 56 11.46 -4.35 21.51
N THR A 57 10.80 -4.17 22.65
CA THR A 57 10.92 -5.03 23.83
C THR A 57 9.66 -5.86 23.97
N PHE A 58 9.81 -7.18 23.94
CA PHE A 58 8.77 -8.13 24.30
C PHE A 58 8.88 -8.45 25.78
N ASN A 59 7.81 -8.17 26.52
CA ASN A 59 7.69 -8.51 27.94
C ASN A 59 6.69 -9.66 28.08
N LEU A 60 7.10 -10.74 28.73
CA LEU A 60 6.27 -11.88 29.07
C LEU A 60 6.22 -12.04 30.58
N GLN A 61 5.00 -12.06 31.12
CA GLN A 61 4.71 -12.31 32.53
C GLN A 61 3.98 -13.64 32.66
N LEU A 62 4.49 -14.50 33.54
CA LEU A 62 3.96 -15.83 33.81
C LEU A 62 3.54 -15.92 35.27
N ASP A 63 2.30 -16.30 35.55
CA ASP A 63 1.78 -16.50 36.90
C ASP A 63 1.42 -17.97 37.13
N TYR A 64 2.32 -18.70 37.80
CA TYR A 64 2.16 -20.12 38.12
C TYR A 64 1.21 -20.38 39.30
N GLY A 65 0.68 -19.32 39.92
CA GLY A 65 -0.18 -19.41 41.09
C GLY A 65 0.52 -20.04 42.30
N PHE A 66 -0.18 -20.89 43.05
CA PHE A 66 0.34 -21.54 44.26
C PHE A 66 0.69 -23.02 44.07
N ASN A 67 0.48 -23.60 42.89
CA ASN A 67 0.71 -25.02 42.65
C ASN A 67 2.22 -25.35 42.56
N PRO A 68 2.77 -26.18 43.47
CA PRO A 68 4.19 -26.48 43.52
C PRO A 68 4.70 -27.27 42.31
N ILE A 69 3.87 -28.09 41.66
CA ILE A 69 4.24 -28.85 40.45
C ILE A 69 4.40 -27.91 39.27
N ILE A 70 3.46 -26.97 39.10
CA ILE A 70 3.47 -25.98 38.01
C ILE A 70 4.65 -25.03 38.16
N LYS A 71 4.96 -24.60 39.39
CA LYS A 71 6.17 -23.79 39.69
C LYS A 71 7.47 -24.50 39.33
N PHE A 72 7.56 -25.80 39.62
CA PHE A 72 8.71 -26.60 39.27
C PHE A 72 8.82 -26.73 37.75
N PHE A 73 7.73 -27.11 37.07
CA PHE A 73 7.69 -27.25 35.61
C PHE A 73 8.05 -25.96 34.88
N GLY A 74 7.47 -24.82 35.29
CA GLY A 74 7.76 -23.52 34.70
C GLY A 74 9.23 -23.13 34.82
N LEU A 75 9.84 -23.33 35.99
CA LEU A 75 11.25 -23.00 36.23
C LEU A 75 12.22 -23.74 35.30
N PHE A 76 11.95 -25.01 34.99
CA PHE A 76 12.81 -25.82 34.13
C PHE A 76 12.45 -25.75 32.64
N SER A 77 11.34 -25.09 32.30
CA SER A 77 10.92 -24.84 30.92
C SER A 77 11.31 -23.45 30.43
N CYS A 78 11.81 -22.58 31.30
CA CYS A 78 12.22 -21.21 30.98
C CYS A 78 13.21 -21.13 29.82
N ASP A 79 14.21 -22.02 29.75
CA ASP A 79 15.22 -21.99 28.69
C ASP A 79 14.59 -22.26 27.31
N ASN A 80 13.66 -23.21 27.23
CA ASN A 80 12.93 -23.50 25.99
C ASN A 80 12.05 -22.31 25.56
N TRP A 81 11.48 -21.57 26.52
CA TRP A 81 10.68 -20.39 26.22
C TRP A 81 11.53 -19.23 25.74
N ILE A 82 12.72 -19.05 26.30
CA ILE A 82 13.67 -18.04 25.85
C ILE A 82 14.05 -18.28 24.39
N GLU A 83 14.35 -19.52 24.01
CA GLU A 83 14.65 -19.86 22.61
C GLU A 83 13.47 -19.61 21.67
N LEU A 84 12.23 -19.93 22.10
CA LEU A 84 11.02 -19.65 21.33
C LEU A 84 10.79 -18.15 21.15
N ILE A 85 11.00 -17.35 22.21
CA ILE A 85 10.89 -15.89 22.16
C ILE A 85 11.94 -15.31 21.21
N ASP A 86 13.19 -15.77 21.30
CA ASP A 86 14.27 -15.30 20.42
C ASP A 86 13.97 -15.64 18.95
N ALA A 87 13.51 -16.86 18.66
CA ALA A 87 13.12 -17.26 17.31
C ALA A 87 11.95 -16.41 16.77
N GLU A 88 10.96 -16.12 17.62
CA GLU A 88 9.80 -15.31 17.23
C GLU A 88 10.18 -13.85 17.00
N LEU A 89 11.03 -13.26 17.86
CA LEU A 89 11.53 -11.89 17.65
C LEU A 89 12.38 -11.77 16.38
N ILE A 90 13.16 -12.80 16.05
CA ILE A 90 13.90 -12.86 14.78
C ILE A 90 12.92 -12.92 13.60
N ARG A 91 11.88 -13.76 13.67
CA ARG A 91 10.85 -13.86 12.64
C ARG A 91 10.17 -12.51 12.41
N ILE A 92 9.67 -11.88 13.48
CA ILE A 92 9.03 -10.55 13.43
C ILE A 92 9.97 -9.51 12.84
N LYS A 93 11.23 -9.48 13.29
CA LYS A 93 12.24 -8.57 12.76
C LYS A 93 12.40 -8.77 11.25
N THR A 94 12.60 -10.00 10.81
CA THR A 94 12.76 -10.32 9.39
C THR A 94 11.52 -9.91 8.60
N GLU A 95 10.32 -10.30 9.04
CA GLU A 95 9.08 -9.98 8.36
C GLU A 95 8.87 -8.46 8.26
N ILE A 96 9.13 -7.70 9.33
CA ILE A 96 9.01 -6.23 9.33
C ILE A 96 10.08 -5.55 8.47
N GLU A 97 11.32 -6.03 8.47
CA GLU A 97 12.40 -5.45 7.65
C GLU A 97 12.27 -5.80 6.15
N GLU A 98 11.63 -6.93 5.85
CA GLU A 98 11.26 -7.37 4.51
C GLU A 98 9.92 -6.80 4.05
N LEU A 99 9.10 -6.23 4.95
CA LEU A 99 7.94 -5.46 4.53
C LEU A 99 8.41 -4.46 3.48
N PRO A 100 7.66 -4.28 2.38
CA PRO A 100 8.01 -3.29 1.39
C PRO A 100 8.19 -1.96 2.11
N LYS A 101 9.45 -1.50 2.18
CA LYS A 101 9.81 -0.27 2.91
C LYS A 101 8.93 0.81 2.31
N ILE A 102 7.96 1.31 3.08
CA ILE A 102 7.07 2.36 2.59
C ILE A 102 7.99 3.54 2.30
N HIS A 103 8.35 3.71 1.04
CA HIS A 103 9.15 4.84 0.62
C HIS A 103 8.29 6.06 0.94
N LYS A 104 8.86 7.06 1.60
CA LYS A 104 8.13 8.29 1.93
C LYS A 104 7.50 8.83 0.64
N VAL A 105 6.20 8.62 0.48
CA VAL A 105 5.47 9.02 -0.70
C VAL A 105 5.34 10.53 -0.65
N ASN A 106 5.88 11.22 -1.65
CA ASN A 106 5.73 12.66 -1.76
C ASN A 106 4.33 12.99 -2.28
N VAL A 107 3.38 13.09 -1.36
CA VAL A 107 1.99 13.43 -1.67
C VAL A 107 1.85 14.94 -1.82
N GLN A 108 1.24 15.36 -2.93
CA GLN A 108 1.03 16.75 -3.30
C GLN A 108 -0.43 16.99 -3.68
N ILE A 109 -0.97 18.13 -3.29
CA ILE A 109 -2.24 18.62 -3.82
C ILE A 109 -1.95 19.35 -5.13
N LYS A 110 -2.67 19.01 -6.20
CA LYS A 110 -2.64 19.69 -7.49
C LYS A 110 -4.04 20.15 -7.88
N THR A 111 -4.11 21.31 -8.53
CA THR A 111 -5.35 21.79 -9.14
C THR A 111 -5.25 21.60 -10.65
N ILE A 112 -6.30 21.03 -11.23
CA ILE A 112 -6.49 20.97 -12.68
C ILE A 112 -7.47 22.08 -13.04
N ASP A 113 -6.97 23.13 -13.71
CA ASP A 113 -7.75 24.33 -14.04
C ASP A 113 -8.50 24.22 -15.38
N LYS A 114 -8.18 23.21 -16.19
CA LYS A 114 -8.82 22.94 -17.49
C LYS A 114 -9.06 21.45 -17.67
N PRO A 115 -10.18 21.04 -18.28
CA PRO A 115 -10.43 19.63 -18.55
C PRO A 115 -9.29 19.02 -19.38
N ILE A 116 -8.85 17.82 -18.98
CA ILE A 116 -7.87 17.05 -19.77
C ILE A 116 -8.68 16.09 -20.64
N TRP A 117 -8.81 16.41 -21.92
CA TRP A 117 -9.50 15.56 -22.88
C TRP A 117 -8.67 14.32 -23.21
N PHE A 118 -9.31 13.17 -23.26
CA PHE A 118 -8.66 11.93 -23.64
C PHE A 118 -9.60 11.03 -24.44
N LEU A 119 -9.02 10.25 -25.35
CA LEU A 119 -9.71 9.16 -26.01
C LEU A 119 -9.52 7.88 -25.22
N SER A 120 -10.58 7.13 -24.97
CA SER A 120 -10.51 5.93 -24.14
C SER A 120 -11.31 4.76 -24.66
N ILE A 121 -10.95 3.59 -24.12
CA ILE A 121 -11.71 2.35 -24.19
C ILE A 121 -11.95 1.92 -22.73
N ARG A 122 -13.22 1.72 -22.37
CA ARG A 122 -13.63 1.19 -21.06
C ARG A 122 -14.13 -0.23 -21.23
N ASP A 123 -13.58 -1.13 -20.42
CA ASP A 123 -13.92 -2.55 -20.41
C ASP A 123 -14.11 -3.04 -18.97
N THR A 124 -14.87 -4.11 -18.82
CA THR A 124 -14.95 -4.87 -17.57
C THR A 124 -14.30 -6.23 -17.81
N VAL A 125 -13.22 -6.52 -17.10
CA VAL A 125 -12.42 -7.73 -17.30
C VAL A 125 -12.22 -8.50 -16.01
N ALA A 126 -12.05 -9.82 -16.13
CA ALA A 126 -11.64 -10.62 -14.99
C ALA A 126 -10.18 -10.31 -14.64
N GLN A 127 -9.83 -10.32 -13.35
CA GLN A 127 -8.48 -9.98 -12.91
C GLN A 127 -7.40 -10.86 -13.59
N LYS A 128 -7.69 -12.15 -13.76
CA LYS A 128 -6.82 -13.13 -14.47
C LYS A 128 -6.59 -12.79 -15.95
N ASP A 129 -7.50 -12.03 -16.56
CA ASP A 129 -7.50 -11.71 -17.99
C ASP A 129 -6.99 -10.27 -18.26
N MET A 130 -6.47 -9.58 -17.24
CA MET A 130 -5.87 -8.23 -17.37
C MET A 130 -4.58 -8.21 -18.20
N ASN A 131 -4.00 -9.38 -18.49
CA ASN A 131 -2.78 -9.49 -19.28
C ASN A 131 -2.95 -8.83 -20.66
N ASN A 132 -2.09 -7.86 -20.94
CA ASN A 132 -2.00 -7.12 -22.20
C ASN A 132 -3.27 -6.32 -22.59
N ILE A 133 -4.13 -5.95 -21.63
CA ILE A 133 -5.26 -5.06 -21.94
C ILE A 133 -4.78 -3.64 -22.29
N HIS A 134 -3.81 -3.12 -21.56
CA HIS A 134 -3.17 -1.82 -21.80
C HIS A 134 -2.61 -1.71 -23.21
N GLY A 135 -1.76 -2.66 -23.63
CA GLY A 135 -1.14 -2.67 -24.95
C GLY A 135 -2.16 -2.66 -26.09
N LYS A 136 -3.17 -3.53 -26.01
CA LYS A 136 -4.25 -3.61 -27.01
C LYS A 136 -5.05 -2.32 -27.11
N SER A 137 -5.42 -1.72 -25.97
CA SER A 137 -6.17 -0.47 -25.94
C SER A 137 -5.32 0.69 -26.47
N TYR A 138 -4.04 0.79 -26.07
CA TYR A 138 -3.13 1.82 -26.59
C TYR A 138 -2.92 1.72 -28.09
N GLU A 139 -2.74 0.51 -28.63
CA GLU A 139 -2.60 0.30 -30.07
C GLU A 139 -3.84 0.80 -30.81
N LYS A 140 -5.04 0.40 -30.37
CA LYS A 140 -6.30 0.80 -31.02
C LYS A 140 -6.51 2.32 -30.94
N ILE A 141 -6.26 2.94 -29.80
CA ILE A 141 -6.44 4.38 -29.62
C ILE A 141 -5.41 5.17 -30.44
N ASN A 142 -4.13 4.75 -30.46
CA ASN A 142 -3.11 5.41 -31.28
C ASN A 142 -3.44 5.33 -32.77
N ASN A 143 -3.86 4.16 -33.28
CA ASN A 143 -4.28 4.02 -34.68
C ASN A 143 -5.41 4.99 -35.04
N TYR A 144 -6.37 5.19 -34.14
CA TYR A 144 -7.44 6.17 -34.35
C TYR A 144 -6.91 7.60 -34.34
N ILE A 145 -6.09 7.97 -33.35
CA ILE A 145 -5.44 9.30 -33.25
C ILE A 145 -4.69 9.63 -34.54
N ASP A 146 -3.90 8.69 -35.06
CA ASP A 146 -3.11 8.87 -36.28
C ASP A 146 -4.04 9.04 -37.50
N SER A 147 -5.09 8.22 -37.62
CA SER A 147 -6.06 8.30 -38.73
C SER A 147 -6.88 9.60 -38.72
N ALA A 148 -7.17 10.12 -37.54
CA ALA A 148 -7.94 11.36 -37.33
C ALA A 148 -7.06 12.61 -37.26
N ASN A 149 -5.73 12.46 -37.45
CA ASN A 149 -4.73 13.53 -37.37
C ASN A 149 -4.87 14.38 -36.08
N LEU A 150 -5.00 13.69 -34.95
CA LEU A 150 -5.11 14.30 -33.62
C LEU A 150 -3.74 14.36 -32.95
N GLU A 151 -3.55 15.34 -32.06
CA GLU A 151 -2.30 15.51 -31.33
C GLU A 151 -2.45 15.05 -29.88
N LYS A 152 -1.46 14.27 -29.42
CA LYS A 152 -1.34 13.80 -28.04
C LYS A 152 -0.76 14.89 -27.15
N THR A 153 -1.19 14.98 -25.90
CA THR A 153 -0.71 15.99 -24.93
C THR A 153 0.17 15.44 -23.83
N MET A 154 -0.21 14.29 -23.27
CA MET A 154 0.38 13.72 -22.08
C MET A 154 0.57 12.21 -22.26
N SER A 155 1.25 11.60 -21.29
CA SER A 155 1.36 10.15 -21.22
C SER A 155 -0.01 9.48 -21.06
N PRO A 156 -0.15 8.21 -21.48
CA PRO A 156 -1.40 7.47 -21.34
C PRO A 156 -1.84 7.36 -19.89
N ILE A 157 -3.16 7.33 -19.70
CA ILE A 157 -3.80 7.23 -18.40
C ILE A 157 -4.63 5.95 -18.28
N THR A 158 -4.85 5.52 -17.05
CA THR A 158 -5.77 4.43 -16.73
C THR A 158 -6.60 4.80 -15.51
N ILE A 159 -7.92 4.65 -15.63
CA ILE A 159 -8.89 4.95 -14.58
C ILE A 159 -9.49 3.62 -14.11
N TYR A 160 -9.44 3.38 -12.81
CA TYR A 160 -10.04 2.19 -12.20
C TYR A 160 -11.37 2.60 -11.57
N HIS A 161 -12.47 2.39 -12.31
CA HIS A 161 -13.82 2.76 -11.87
C HIS A 161 -14.33 1.85 -10.74
N SER A 162 -13.95 0.58 -10.78
CA SER A 162 -14.16 -0.36 -9.68
C SER A 162 -13.16 -1.51 -9.75
N TRP A 163 -12.84 -2.06 -8.58
CA TRP A 163 -11.96 -3.21 -8.43
C TRP A 163 -12.54 -4.15 -7.38
N SER A 164 -12.69 -5.43 -7.74
CA SER A 164 -13.11 -6.51 -6.85
C SER A 164 -12.19 -7.71 -7.01
N ASP A 165 -12.40 -8.75 -6.19
CA ASP A 165 -11.62 -10.01 -6.27
C ASP A 165 -11.83 -10.77 -7.60
N THR A 166 -12.83 -10.40 -8.40
CA THR A 166 -13.20 -11.14 -9.62
C THR A 166 -13.11 -10.28 -10.86
N ILE A 167 -13.68 -9.08 -10.81
CA ILE A 167 -13.80 -8.16 -11.94
C ILE A 167 -13.16 -6.80 -11.65
N VAL A 168 -12.62 -6.21 -12.69
CA VAL A 168 -12.08 -4.85 -12.72
C VAL A 168 -12.77 -4.07 -13.84
N ASP A 169 -13.32 -2.91 -13.50
CA ASP A 169 -13.86 -1.94 -14.45
C ASP A 169 -12.79 -0.88 -14.70
N ILE A 170 -12.20 -0.96 -15.89
CA ILE A 170 -10.98 -0.25 -16.26
C ILE A 170 -11.23 0.58 -17.51
N GLU A 171 -10.75 1.81 -17.49
CA GLU A 171 -10.78 2.71 -18.64
C GLU A 171 -9.35 3.15 -18.97
N ILE A 172 -8.90 2.82 -20.18
CA ILE A 172 -7.55 3.12 -20.65
C ILE A 172 -7.66 4.23 -21.68
N GLY A 173 -6.88 5.29 -21.52
CA GLY A 173 -6.99 6.49 -22.33
C GLY A 173 -5.67 7.11 -22.76
N ILE A 174 -5.73 7.88 -23.85
CA ILE A 174 -4.62 8.70 -24.35
C ILE A 174 -5.09 10.16 -24.40
N PRO A 175 -4.48 11.07 -23.61
CA PRO A 175 -4.80 12.49 -23.64
C PRO A 175 -4.50 13.17 -24.98
N ILE A 176 -5.40 14.07 -25.40
CA ILE A 176 -5.33 14.83 -26.66
C ILE A 176 -5.45 16.34 -26.42
N THR A 177 -5.04 17.15 -27.41
CA THR A 177 -4.96 18.62 -27.28
C THR A 177 -6.30 19.34 -27.21
N LYS A 178 -7.36 18.75 -27.76
CA LYS A 178 -8.68 19.38 -27.87
C LYS A 178 -9.79 18.33 -27.96
N GLU A 179 -11.00 18.71 -27.55
CA GLU A 179 -12.19 17.92 -27.81
C GLU A 179 -12.38 17.67 -29.31
N THR A 180 -12.98 16.54 -29.64
CA THR A 180 -13.24 16.12 -31.02
C THR A 180 -14.47 15.24 -31.11
N VAL A 181 -15.03 15.09 -32.30
CA VAL A 181 -16.11 14.13 -32.54
C VAL A 181 -15.48 12.76 -32.83
N VAL A 182 -15.95 11.74 -32.13
CA VAL A 182 -15.46 10.36 -32.29
C VAL A 182 -16.43 9.54 -33.11
N PHE A 183 -15.95 8.97 -34.22
CA PHE A 183 -16.74 8.17 -35.16
C PHE A 183 -16.35 6.68 -35.12
N GLU A 184 -16.06 6.17 -33.92
CA GLU A 184 -15.67 4.77 -33.69
C GLU A 184 -16.44 4.23 -32.47
N ASP A 185 -17.06 3.05 -32.59
CA ASP A 185 -18.00 2.56 -31.56
C ASP A 185 -17.34 2.31 -30.21
N LYS A 186 -16.13 1.74 -30.21
CA LYS A 186 -15.41 1.36 -28.98
C LYS A 186 -14.60 2.49 -28.35
N ILE A 187 -14.24 3.51 -29.11
CA ILE A 187 -13.46 4.64 -28.60
C ILE A 187 -14.42 5.75 -28.21
N LYS A 188 -14.22 6.33 -27.03
CA LYS A 188 -15.01 7.47 -26.54
C LYS A 188 -14.09 8.64 -26.26
N LEU A 189 -14.64 9.86 -26.41
CA LEU A 189 -14.01 11.05 -25.87
C LEU A 189 -14.56 11.26 -24.46
N ASN A 190 -13.66 11.29 -23.48
CA ASN A 190 -13.97 11.64 -22.10
C ASN A 190 -12.98 12.74 -21.63
N ASN A 191 -13.16 13.21 -20.40
CA ASN A 191 -12.23 14.16 -19.80
C ASN A 191 -12.01 13.89 -18.31
N ILE A 192 -10.82 14.28 -17.83
CA ILE A 192 -10.57 14.46 -16.40
C ILE A 192 -11.06 15.86 -16.04
N ASP A 193 -12.05 15.92 -15.15
CA ASP A 193 -12.70 17.16 -14.76
C ASP A 193 -11.75 18.13 -14.05
N VAL A 194 -12.07 19.42 -14.17
CA VAL A 194 -11.41 20.45 -13.36
C VAL A 194 -11.67 20.21 -11.87
N GLY A 195 -10.65 20.41 -11.05
CA GLY A 195 -10.78 20.13 -9.63
C GLY A 195 -9.47 20.02 -8.88
N THR A 196 -9.59 19.62 -7.62
CA THR A 196 -8.45 19.40 -6.73
C THR A 196 -8.16 17.91 -6.65
N TYR A 197 -6.88 17.55 -6.80
CA TYR A 197 -6.41 16.18 -6.81
C TYR A 197 -5.30 15.99 -5.79
N VAL A 198 -5.35 14.90 -5.04
CA VAL A 198 -4.21 14.41 -4.28
C VAL A 198 -3.40 13.52 -5.20
N THR A 199 -2.13 13.84 -5.37
CA THR A 199 -1.25 13.19 -6.33
C THR A 199 0.03 12.70 -5.69
N ALA A 200 0.55 11.57 -6.14
CA ALA A 200 1.91 11.16 -5.82
C ALA A 200 2.55 10.43 -7.00
N THR A 201 3.87 10.52 -7.08
CA THR A 201 4.66 9.84 -8.11
C THR A 201 5.31 8.60 -7.53
N HIS A 202 5.00 7.46 -8.13
CA HIS A 202 5.64 6.18 -7.91
C HIS A 202 6.87 6.04 -8.82
N TYR A 203 7.99 5.62 -8.24
CA TYR A 203 9.19 5.20 -8.96
C TYR A 203 9.45 3.73 -8.67
N GLY A 204 9.46 2.90 -9.70
CA GLY A 204 9.70 1.47 -9.54
C GLY A 204 8.76 0.58 -10.35
N ALA A 205 8.93 -0.72 -10.11
CA ALA A 205 8.13 -1.76 -10.72
C ALA A 205 6.67 -1.72 -10.21
N TYR A 206 5.72 -2.09 -11.08
CA TYR A 206 4.29 -1.95 -10.83
C TYR A 206 3.75 -2.83 -9.69
N ASP A 207 4.45 -3.93 -9.35
CA ASP A 207 4.18 -4.75 -8.17
C ASP A 207 4.28 -3.97 -6.86
N ARG A 208 4.99 -2.84 -6.87
CA ARG A 208 5.16 -1.94 -5.72
C ARG A 208 4.21 -0.74 -5.72
N LEU A 209 3.33 -0.59 -6.71
CA LEU A 209 2.28 0.45 -6.70
C LEU A 209 1.43 0.45 -5.42
N PRO A 210 1.07 -0.71 -4.81
CA PRO A 210 0.33 -0.73 -3.54
C PRO A 210 0.98 0.10 -2.43
N GLU A 211 2.31 0.22 -2.38
CA GLU A 211 3.02 1.04 -1.39
C GLU A 211 2.68 2.53 -1.56
N THR A 212 2.59 3.00 -2.81
CA THR A 212 2.25 4.39 -3.12
C THR A 212 0.78 4.67 -2.84
N TYR A 213 -0.11 3.74 -3.19
CA TYR A 213 -1.53 3.83 -2.80
C TYR A 213 -1.70 3.92 -1.29
N PHE A 214 -0.98 3.09 -0.52
CA PHE A 214 -1.01 3.13 0.94
C PHE A 214 -0.55 4.50 1.48
N GLY A 215 0.56 5.03 0.96
CA GLY A 215 1.07 6.34 1.39
C GLY A 215 0.13 7.49 1.07
N ILE A 216 -0.52 7.48 -0.09
CA ILE A 216 -1.57 8.46 -0.43
C ILE A 216 -2.75 8.32 0.53
N ASN A 217 -3.23 7.10 0.77
CA ASN A 217 -4.37 6.85 1.66
C ASN A 217 -4.11 7.33 3.10
N GLU A 218 -2.92 7.04 3.65
CA GLU A 218 -2.52 7.51 4.98
C GLU A 218 -2.45 9.05 5.04
N TRP A 219 -1.92 9.69 3.99
CA TRP A 219 -1.91 11.15 3.91
C TRP A 219 -3.34 11.71 3.85
N MET A 220 -4.22 11.12 3.04
CA MET A 220 -5.61 11.54 2.92
C MET A 220 -6.36 11.40 4.25
N ARG A 221 -6.17 10.28 4.95
CA ARG A 221 -6.75 10.02 6.29
C ARG A 221 -6.30 11.05 7.31
N LYS A 222 -4.99 11.37 7.37
CA LYS A 222 -4.43 12.37 8.30
C LYS A 222 -4.95 13.78 8.01
N ASN A 223 -5.13 14.14 6.75
CA ASN A 223 -5.59 15.46 6.33
C ASN A 223 -7.12 15.58 6.21
N LYS A 224 -7.87 14.50 6.49
CA LYS A 224 -9.34 14.45 6.47
C LYS A 224 -9.94 14.92 5.14
N VAL A 225 -9.30 14.58 4.03
CA VAL A 225 -9.81 14.89 2.69
C VAL A 225 -10.86 13.87 2.26
N ILE A 226 -11.82 14.29 1.44
CA ILE A 226 -12.91 13.46 0.94
C ILE A 226 -12.64 13.17 -0.54
N VAL A 227 -12.53 11.88 -0.89
CA VAL A 227 -12.40 11.42 -2.28
C VAL A 227 -13.77 11.47 -2.95
N ILE A 228 -13.85 12.06 -4.14
CA ILE A 228 -15.11 12.33 -4.84
C ILE A 228 -15.26 11.59 -6.17
N GLY A 229 -14.31 10.70 -6.50
CA GLY A 229 -14.31 9.97 -7.76
C GLY A 229 -13.22 8.90 -7.83
N ALA A 230 -13.17 8.21 -8.96
CA ALA A 230 -12.20 7.15 -9.21
C ALA A 230 -10.76 7.69 -9.29
N PRO A 231 -9.77 6.95 -8.78
CA PRO A 231 -8.39 7.29 -9.01
C PRO A 231 -8.00 7.03 -10.46
N TRP A 232 -6.96 7.73 -10.90
CA TRP A 232 -6.33 7.48 -12.19
C TRP A 232 -4.81 7.47 -12.08
N GLU A 233 -4.21 6.61 -12.89
CA GLU A 233 -2.77 6.46 -13.06
C GLU A 233 -2.34 7.07 -14.38
N MET A 234 -1.14 7.64 -14.43
CA MET A 234 -0.47 8.10 -15.64
C MET A 234 0.91 7.47 -15.74
N TYR A 235 1.11 6.68 -16.80
CA TYR A 235 2.35 5.95 -17.04
C TYR A 235 3.35 6.84 -17.79
N VAL A 236 4.12 7.62 -17.04
CA VAL A 236 5.04 8.62 -17.60
C VAL A 236 6.16 7.94 -18.39
N THR A 237 6.68 6.82 -17.86
CA THR A 237 7.70 6.01 -18.53
C THR A 237 7.05 4.81 -19.24
N ASP A 238 7.45 4.57 -20.49
CA ASP A 238 7.03 3.41 -21.27
C ASP A 238 7.94 2.20 -20.94
N PRO A 239 7.42 1.12 -20.33
CA PRO A 239 8.20 -0.07 -19.98
C PRO A 239 8.70 -0.84 -21.21
N ALA A 240 8.14 -0.60 -22.41
CA ALA A 240 8.68 -1.15 -23.65
C ALA A 240 9.95 -0.43 -24.11
N LYS A 241 10.22 0.78 -23.62
CA LYS A 241 11.39 1.60 -23.97
C LYS A 241 12.44 1.65 -22.86
N GLU A 242 12.01 1.75 -21.61
CA GLU A 242 12.91 1.70 -20.44
C GLU A 242 12.84 0.31 -19.82
N THR A 243 13.93 -0.45 -19.94
CA THR A 243 13.99 -1.84 -19.47
C THR A 243 14.30 -1.95 -17.99
N ASN A 244 14.79 -0.88 -17.35
CA ASN A 244 15.05 -0.86 -15.91
C ASN A 244 13.80 -0.41 -15.13
N PRO A 245 13.14 -1.30 -14.37
CA PRO A 245 11.92 -0.97 -13.65
C PRO A 245 12.09 0.10 -12.57
N GLN A 246 13.31 0.28 -12.05
CA GLN A 246 13.60 1.31 -11.04
C GLN A 246 13.47 2.73 -11.59
N LYS A 247 13.44 2.90 -12.91
CA LYS A 247 13.26 4.18 -13.58
C LYS A 247 11.83 4.41 -14.06
N TRP A 248 10.94 3.45 -13.88
CA TRP A 248 9.55 3.61 -14.28
C TRP A 248 8.88 4.62 -13.39
N GLU A 249 8.32 5.65 -14.01
CA GLU A 249 7.56 6.70 -13.34
C GLU A 249 6.07 6.54 -13.61
N THR A 250 5.28 6.47 -12.54
CA THR A 250 3.80 6.43 -12.60
C THR A 250 3.23 7.47 -11.65
N THR A 251 2.39 8.37 -12.14
CA THR A 251 1.69 9.34 -11.28
C THR A 251 0.30 8.80 -10.96
N ILE A 252 -0.03 8.75 -9.66
CA ILE A 252 -1.35 8.33 -9.16
C ILE A 252 -2.07 9.58 -8.66
N SER A 253 -3.33 9.76 -9.06
CA SER A 253 -4.13 10.93 -8.70
C SER A 253 -5.53 10.54 -8.22
N PHE A 254 -5.95 11.13 -7.11
CA PHE A 254 -7.28 10.98 -6.52
C PHE A 254 -8.03 12.31 -6.57
N PRO A 255 -9.21 12.38 -7.21
CA PRO A 255 -10.05 13.57 -7.13
C PRO A 255 -10.60 13.74 -5.71
N ILE A 256 -10.47 14.94 -5.16
CA ILE A 256 -10.94 15.28 -3.81
C ILE A 256 -11.86 16.49 -3.81
N GLU A 257 -12.70 16.59 -2.77
CA GLU A 257 -13.42 17.82 -2.48
C GLU A 257 -12.41 18.96 -2.25
N LYS A 258 -12.75 20.16 -2.73
CA LYS A 258 -11.91 21.34 -2.55
C LYS A 258 -11.65 21.58 -1.07
N ILE A 259 -10.38 21.57 -0.69
CA ILE A 259 -9.97 21.90 0.68
C ILE A 259 -10.30 23.38 0.90
N ARG A 260 -11.21 23.65 1.84
CA ARG A 260 -11.48 25.01 2.29
C ARG A 260 -10.28 25.45 3.13
N GLU A 261 -9.58 26.49 2.70
CA GLU A 261 -8.59 27.15 3.57
C GLU A 261 -9.35 27.63 4.82
N GLN A 262 -8.87 27.22 6.01
CA GLN A 262 -9.40 27.75 7.25
C GLN A 262 -8.93 29.22 7.34
N GLU A 263 -9.88 30.15 7.31
CA GLU A 263 -9.68 31.57 7.60
C GLU A 263 -9.23 31.80 9.05
#